data_AF-A0A9E3EZF8-F1
#
_entry.id   AF-A0A9E3EZF8-F1
#
_cell.length_a   1.000
_cell.length_b   1.000
_cell.length_c   1.000
_cell.angle_alpha   90.00
_cell.angle_beta   90.00
_cell.angle_gamma   90.00
#
_symmetry.space_group_name_H-M   'P 1'
#
loop_
_entity.id
_entity.type
_entity.pdbx_description
1 polymer ?
#
loop_
_entity_poly.entity_id
_entity_poly.type
_entity_poly.pdbx_seq_one_letter_code
_entity_poly.pdbx_strand_id
1 'polypeptide(L)'
;MTADVLEAEAVAWDAPAREPWHGLLDYYGYHAPSGAWYFVGWVEQRHIAPGKPTAADLRIDFESGTLSGAGIVTYFFRPDLGERGSGVVVHFPSSGRGIGRPVWLELCSDERSAGLTVPSGCQHLRGTDLGARLFAELSNAEEASESRTTLLGLLLRKGFTGEDTLGALKDEVRLELDAVIACRPEGVVLMGWMAAAPEVVRAVRLRAGLATAPVTERNTLRVPRPDVLEALGPDRAEPDCGFMAYCALPASGAEPMHLEIETARGEVGYKPVPAPRGGGIEAIKRVLSAFDLRYDQLAPAFDGVAGPAVRALNAERLRQRPRVGVVTLGSLHPAPRHSVIVPLYGRIDFLEYQAALFARHGLPDTELIYVLDDPPRRRELEALAASVHERFQVPLRLLMLDRNMGFAPANNVALAHARGDFLCFMNSDVFPDAPGWLAALSRRLEDDPGLGAVGPLLLFENGSVQHQGMDFERLDEFGGWMFPTHSRKGLKPPAGPALLHSPAITAACLVIRRALAEELGGFDEAYVIGDFEDSDLCLRVGQLGLACAVDPSVRLHHLERRSQVGAAQRWRMNMTLYNAWTHQGRWMGGARG
;
A
#
# COMPACT_ATOMS: atom_id res chain seq x y z
N MET A 1 6.81 -10.76 -0.51
CA MET A 1 7.70 -10.82 -1.68
C MET A 1 7.37 -9.60 -2.53
N THR A 2 8.20 -8.56 -2.39
CA THR A 2 9.00 -8.00 -3.51
C THR A 2 8.08 -7.48 -4.60
N ALA A 3 7.55 -6.26 -4.46
CA ALA A 3 8.15 -5.08 -5.07
C ALA A 3 8.41 -5.33 -6.57
N ASP A 4 7.32 -5.32 -7.35
CA ASP A 4 7.38 -5.05 -8.78
C ASP A 4 7.84 -3.60 -8.94
N VAL A 5 9.16 -3.46 -8.88
CA VAL A 5 9.91 -2.52 -9.69
C VAL A 5 9.28 -2.61 -11.08
N LEU A 6 8.93 -1.46 -11.67
CA LEU A 6 8.90 -1.41 -13.13
C LEU A 6 10.31 -1.80 -13.55
N GLU A 7 10.51 -3.10 -13.79
CA GLU A 7 11.56 -3.60 -14.65
C GLU A 7 11.37 -2.81 -15.94
N ALA A 8 12.11 -1.69 -16.06
CA ALA A 8 12.82 -1.46 -17.30
C ALA A 8 13.43 -2.82 -17.60
N GLU A 9 12.91 -3.50 -18.63
CA GLU A 9 13.30 -4.86 -18.99
C GLU A 9 14.77 -5.00 -18.66
N ALA A 10 15.07 -5.79 -17.63
CA ALA A 10 16.43 -6.17 -17.37
C ALA A 10 16.74 -7.11 -18.52
N VAL A 11 17.14 -6.51 -19.66
CA VAL A 11 17.84 -7.25 -20.70
C VAL A 11 18.95 -7.92 -19.91
N ALA A 12 18.83 -9.25 -19.79
CA ALA A 12 19.85 -10.08 -19.16
C ALA A 12 21.10 -9.90 -20.02
N TRP A 13 21.87 -8.89 -19.66
CA TRP A 13 23.15 -8.59 -20.26
C TRP A 13 24.10 -9.59 -19.65
N ASP A 14 24.33 -10.69 -20.37
CA ASP A 14 25.53 -11.50 -20.14
C ASP A 14 26.70 -10.54 -20.17
N ALA A 15 27.34 -10.32 -19.01
CA ALA A 15 28.45 -9.39 -18.88
C ALA A 15 29.51 -9.76 -19.93
N PRO A 16 29.71 -8.95 -20.99
CA PRO A 16 30.72 -9.26 -21.97
C PRO A 16 32.07 -9.31 -21.24
N ALA A 17 32.97 -10.18 -21.70
CA ALA A 17 34.35 -10.15 -21.22
C ALA A 17 34.87 -8.72 -21.35
N ARG A 18 35.18 -8.07 -20.22
CA ARG A 18 35.59 -6.66 -20.15
C ARG A 18 36.88 -6.45 -20.96
N GLU A 19 36.74 -6.05 -22.24
CA GLU A 19 37.85 -5.61 -23.10
C GLU A 19 38.42 -4.26 -22.61
N PRO A 20 39.67 -3.90 -22.99
CA PRO A 20 40.43 -2.89 -22.25
C PRO A 20 40.01 -1.45 -22.57
N TRP A 21 39.75 -0.65 -21.52
CA TRP A 21 39.95 0.80 -21.40
C TRP A 21 39.96 1.59 -22.73
N HIS A 22 38.81 2.15 -23.12
CA HIS A 22 38.66 2.95 -24.35
C HIS A 22 38.75 4.47 -24.11
N GLY A 23 38.91 4.88 -22.84
CA GLY A 23 38.93 6.27 -22.41
C GLY A 23 39.08 6.44 -20.89
N LEU A 24 39.28 7.68 -20.43
CA LEU A 24 39.39 8.01 -19.00
C LEU A 24 38.40 9.12 -18.61
N LEU A 25 37.88 9.04 -17.38
CA LEU A 25 37.12 10.13 -16.75
C LEU A 25 38.04 11.14 -16.08
N ASP A 26 37.85 12.41 -16.41
CA ASP A 26 38.56 13.53 -15.82
C ASP A 26 37.86 14.00 -14.55
N TYR A 27 36.54 14.14 -14.62
CA TYR A 27 35.71 14.52 -13.48
C TYR A 27 34.27 14.06 -13.63
N TYR A 28 33.57 14.05 -12.50
CA TYR A 28 32.16 13.75 -12.43
C TYR A 28 31.47 14.59 -11.36
N GLY A 29 30.16 14.68 -11.41
CA GLY A 29 29.39 15.35 -10.37
C GLY A 29 27.89 15.32 -10.62
N TYR A 30 27.13 15.53 -9.56
CA TYR A 30 25.68 15.65 -9.64
C TYR A 30 25.27 17.11 -9.74
N HIS A 31 24.58 17.48 -10.83
CA HIS A 31 24.04 18.82 -11.02
C HIS A 31 22.58 18.84 -10.56
N ALA A 32 22.35 19.35 -9.35
CA ALA A 32 21.03 19.34 -8.72
C ALA A 32 19.92 20.03 -9.53
N PRO A 33 20.14 21.21 -10.18
CA PRO A 33 19.10 21.87 -10.96
C PRO A 33 18.62 21.08 -12.18
N SER A 34 19.49 20.27 -12.80
CA SER A 34 19.09 19.38 -13.90
C SER A 34 18.71 17.98 -13.43
N GLY A 35 18.92 17.65 -12.15
CA GLY A 35 18.59 16.35 -11.58
C GLY A 35 19.36 15.18 -12.21
N ALA A 36 20.64 15.37 -12.54
CA ALA A 36 21.41 14.39 -13.30
C ALA A 36 22.88 14.31 -12.86
N TRP A 37 23.47 13.13 -13.07
CA TRP A 37 24.92 12.95 -13.03
C TRP A 37 25.52 13.38 -14.36
N TYR A 38 26.66 14.05 -14.27
CA TYR A 38 27.50 14.35 -15.40
C TYR A 38 28.85 13.67 -15.21
N PHE A 39 29.33 13.02 -16.26
CA PHE A 39 30.65 12.42 -16.33
C PHE A 39 31.37 13.01 -17.53
N VAL A 40 32.56 13.54 -17.29
CA VAL A 40 33.34 14.21 -18.32
C VAL A 40 34.72 13.58 -18.38
N GLY A 41 35.16 13.30 -19.60
CA GLY A 41 36.43 12.65 -19.84
C GLY A 41 36.76 12.68 -21.31
N TRP A 42 37.44 11.64 -21.76
CA TRP A 42 37.77 11.47 -23.17
C TRP A 42 37.69 10.01 -23.58
N VAL A 43 37.45 9.77 -24.87
CA VAL A 43 37.45 8.45 -25.49
C VAL A 43 38.33 8.44 -26.74
N GLU A 44 38.96 7.32 -27.02
CA GLU A 44 39.77 7.12 -28.23
C GLU A 44 38.90 7.15 -29.50
N GLN A 45 39.43 7.78 -30.54
CA GLN A 45 38.68 8.09 -31.76
C GLN A 45 38.11 6.85 -32.45
N ARG A 46 38.83 5.72 -32.41
CA ARG A 46 38.43 4.44 -33.03
C ARG A 46 37.18 3.81 -32.40
N HIS A 47 36.81 4.21 -31.18
CA HIS A 47 35.66 3.70 -30.44
C HIS A 47 34.44 4.62 -30.54
N ILE A 48 34.56 5.79 -31.17
CA ILE A 48 33.43 6.66 -31.49
C ILE A 48 32.77 6.11 -32.76
N ALA A 49 31.51 5.69 -32.69
CA ALA A 49 30.79 5.16 -33.85
C ALA A 49 30.71 6.20 -34.99
N PRO A 50 30.67 5.77 -36.27
CA PRO A 50 30.41 6.66 -37.39
C PRO A 50 29.05 7.36 -37.16
N GLY A 51 29.07 8.69 -36.98
CA GLY A 51 27.85 9.46 -36.68
C GLY A 51 27.71 9.98 -35.24
N LYS A 52 28.66 9.69 -34.33
CA LYS A 52 28.71 10.17 -32.93
C LYS A 52 27.39 9.99 -32.17
N PRO A 53 27.19 8.88 -31.43
CA PRO A 53 25.92 8.64 -30.75
C PRO A 53 25.62 9.77 -29.77
N THR A 54 24.46 10.40 -29.96
CA THR A 54 23.94 11.52 -29.18
C THR A 54 23.09 11.06 -28.00
N ALA A 55 22.56 9.84 -28.10
CA ALA A 55 21.89 9.09 -27.04
C ALA A 55 22.53 7.70 -26.93
N ALA A 56 22.64 7.18 -25.71
CA ALA A 56 23.23 5.87 -25.44
C ALA A 56 22.56 5.22 -24.23
N ASP A 57 22.53 3.89 -24.22
CA ASP A 57 22.28 3.14 -23.00
C ASP A 57 23.56 3.16 -22.17
N LEU A 58 23.43 3.64 -20.95
CA LEU A 58 24.54 3.84 -20.04
C LEU A 58 24.50 2.77 -18.96
N ARG A 59 25.67 2.27 -18.58
CA ARG A 59 25.86 1.52 -17.34
C ARG A 59 26.96 2.17 -16.53
N ILE A 60 26.67 2.49 -15.29
CA ILE A 60 27.58 3.20 -14.40
C ILE A 60 27.69 2.39 -13.12
N ASP A 61 28.85 1.77 -12.92
CA ASP A 61 29.14 1.09 -11.67
C ASP A 61 29.78 2.09 -10.71
N PHE A 62 29.24 2.17 -9.50
CA PHE A 62 29.82 2.88 -8.38
C PHE A 62 30.20 1.89 -7.28
N GLU A 63 31.02 2.33 -6.33
CA GLU A 63 31.41 1.52 -5.15
C GLU A 63 30.22 0.95 -4.36
N SER A 64 29.07 1.64 -4.39
CA SER A 64 27.89 1.31 -3.60
C SER A 64 26.72 0.75 -4.42
N GLY A 65 26.89 0.50 -5.72
CA GLY A 65 25.83 -0.02 -6.59
C GLY A 65 25.99 0.37 -8.06
N THR A 66 25.13 -0.17 -8.92
CA THR A 66 25.14 0.09 -10.36
C THR A 66 23.89 0.87 -10.77
N LEU A 67 24.06 1.83 -11.68
CA LEU A 67 22.98 2.50 -12.39
C LEU A 67 23.01 2.10 -13.87
N SER A 68 21.84 1.93 -14.49
CA SER A 68 21.74 1.72 -15.93
C SER A 68 20.51 2.41 -16.53
N GLY A 69 20.61 2.83 -17.79
CA GLY A 69 19.51 3.42 -18.54
C GLY A 69 19.95 4.44 -19.59
N ALA A 70 19.00 5.05 -20.28
CA ALA A 70 19.28 6.01 -21.33
C ALA A 70 19.90 7.32 -20.80
N GLY A 71 20.89 7.85 -21.51
CA GLY A 71 21.41 9.19 -21.29
C GLY A 71 21.81 9.90 -22.56
N ILE A 72 22.31 11.13 -22.38
CA ILE A 72 22.71 12.01 -23.47
C ILE A 72 24.22 12.05 -23.50
N VAL A 73 24.80 11.82 -24.67
CA VAL A 73 26.24 11.92 -24.89
C VAL A 73 26.50 13.02 -25.89
N THR A 74 27.52 13.82 -25.65
CA THR A 74 28.04 14.76 -26.64
C THR A 74 29.55 14.81 -26.58
N TYR A 75 30.16 15.17 -27.71
CA TYR A 75 31.61 15.17 -27.87
C TYR A 75 32.10 16.60 -28.11
N PHE A 76 33.30 16.89 -27.62
CA PHE A 76 33.93 18.18 -27.78
C PHE A 76 35.40 18.04 -28.16
N PHE A 77 35.92 19.09 -28.79
CA PHE A 77 37.30 19.11 -29.23
C PHE A 77 38.24 19.26 -28.02
N ARG A 78 39.20 18.34 -27.89
CA ARG A 78 40.25 18.34 -26.87
C ARG A 78 41.61 18.55 -27.55
N PRO A 79 42.19 19.77 -27.49
CA PRO A 79 43.42 20.09 -28.21
C PRO A 79 44.63 19.23 -27.82
N ASP A 80 44.68 18.78 -26.57
CA ASP A 80 45.73 17.93 -26.01
C ASP A 80 45.69 16.49 -26.55
N LEU A 81 44.56 16.03 -27.08
CA LEU A 81 44.40 14.68 -27.64
C LEU A 81 44.64 14.62 -29.16
N GLY A 82 44.50 15.75 -29.86
CA GLY A 82 44.62 15.80 -31.32
C GLY A 82 43.65 14.82 -32.01
N GLU A 83 44.13 14.08 -33.01
CA GLU A 83 43.32 13.07 -33.72
C GLU A 83 43.15 11.74 -32.95
N ARG A 84 43.78 11.60 -31.79
CA ARG A 84 43.80 10.32 -31.04
C ARG A 84 42.49 10.06 -30.29
N GLY A 85 41.72 11.09 -29.98
CA GLY A 85 40.49 10.96 -29.23
C GLY A 85 39.71 12.26 -29.13
N SER A 86 38.49 12.16 -28.62
CA SER A 86 37.60 13.30 -28.39
C SER A 86 37.25 13.42 -26.92
N GLY A 87 37.04 14.65 -26.46
CA GLY A 87 36.38 14.88 -25.18
C GLY A 87 34.94 14.38 -25.23
N VAL A 88 34.43 13.86 -24.11
CA VAL A 88 33.06 13.37 -23.99
C VAL A 88 32.40 13.95 -22.75
N VAL A 89 31.16 14.41 -22.90
CA VAL A 89 30.26 14.75 -21.80
C VAL A 89 29.11 13.75 -21.83
N VAL A 90 28.94 13.03 -20.73
CA VAL A 90 27.88 12.05 -20.52
C VAL A 90 26.93 12.62 -19.47
N HIS A 91 25.68 12.78 -19.84
CA HIS A 91 24.59 13.16 -18.95
C HIS A 91 23.70 11.95 -18.70
N PHE A 92 23.58 11.60 -17.42
CA PHE A 92 22.73 10.49 -16.96
C PHE A 92 21.65 11.04 -16.01
N PRO A 93 20.39 11.15 -16.47
CA PRO A 93 19.29 11.59 -15.62
C PRO A 93 19.06 10.54 -14.52
N SER A 94 19.21 10.94 -13.25
CA SER A 94 19.10 9.99 -12.13
C SER A 94 18.77 10.71 -10.82
N SER A 95 18.05 10.03 -9.94
CA SER A 95 17.75 10.47 -8.57
C SER A 95 18.83 10.14 -7.54
N GLY A 96 19.94 9.51 -7.93
CA GLY A 96 20.91 8.98 -6.97
C GLY A 96 21.80 10.04 -6.33
N ARG A 97 21.57 10.40 -5.05
CA ARG A 97 22.63 10.96 -4.16
C ARG A 97 23.22 9.83 -3.34
N GLY A 98 24.49 9.97 -3.01
CA GLY A 98 25.15 9.04 -2.10
C GLY A 98 25.67 7.77 -2.75
N ILE A 99 25.60 7.68 -4.08
CA ILE A 99 26.35 6.66 -4.80
C ILE A 99 27.82 7.09 -4.78
N GLY A 100 28.72 6.19 -4.37
CA GLY A 100 30.10 6.48 -4.00
C GLY A 100 30.97 7.02 -5.13
N ARG A 101 32.24 6.63 -5.17
CA ARG A 101 33.05 6.94 -6.35
C ARG A 101 32.60 6.05 -7.53
N PRO A 102 32.39 6.58 -8.75
CA PRO A 102 32.21 5.73 -9.91
C PRO A 102 33.49 4.91 -10.09
N VAL A 103 33.33 3.63 -10.41
CA VAL A 103 34.44 2.71 -10.68
C VAL A 103 34.53 2.40 -12.16
N TRP A 104 33.41 2.45 -12.88
CA TRP A 104 33.35 2.16 -14.31
C TRP A 104 32.14 2.85 -14.94
N LEU A 105 32.31 3.31 -16.18
CA LEU A 105 31.21 3.83 -16.99
C LEU A 105 31.28 3.20 -18.38
N GLU A 106 30.17 2.63 -18.83
CA GLU A 106 30.02 2.01 -20.14
C GLU A 106 28.98 2.76 -20.96
N LEU A 107 29.36 3.10 -22.18
CA LEU A 107 28.50 3.68 -23.21
C LEU A 107 28.12 2.56 -24.18
N CYS A 108 26.86 2.18 -24.26
CA CYS A 108 26.35 1.20 -25.22
C CYS A 108 25.59 1.91 -26.34
N SER A 109 25.99 1.64 -27.58
CA SER A 109 25.20 1.95 -28.78
C SER A 109 24.90 0.67 -29.55
N ASP A 110 23.92 0.71 -30.45
CA ASP A 110 23.39 -0.44 -31.22
C ASP A 110 24.47 -1.30 -31.94
N GLU A 111 25.66 -0.75 -32.16
CA GLU A 111 26.76 -1.41 -32.88
C GLU A 111 28.09 -1.56 -32.09
N ARG A 112 28.30 -0.86 -30.95
CA ARG A 112 29.57 -0.87 -30.16
C ARG A 112 29.36 -0.46 -28.71
N SER A 113 30.25 -0.91 -27.81
CA SER A 113 30.38 -0.33 -26.45
C SER A 113 31.74 0.34 -26.22
N ALA A 114 31.75 1.44 -25.46
CA ALA A 114 32.94 2.16 -25.05
C ALA A 114 33.02 2.25 -23.53
N GLY A 115 34.12 1.74 -22.96
CA GLY A 115 34.38 1.75 -21.53
C GLY A 115 35.27 2.91 -21.12
N LEU A 116 34.75 3.77 -20.25
CA LEU A 116 35.46 4.87 -19.60
C LEU A 116 35.87 4.43 -18.21
N THR A 117 37.17 4.54 -17.93
CA THR A 117 37.66 4.16 -16.60
C THR A 117 37.91 5.36 -15.72
N VAL A 118 37.81 5.16 -14.41
CA VAL A 118 37.94 6.20 -13.40
C VAL A 118 39.35 6.18 -12.79
N PRO A 119 40.29 6.99 -13.28
CA PRO A 119 41.64 7.05 -12.71
C PRO A 119 41.62 7.62 -11.30
N SER A 120 42.67 7.35 -10.52
CA SER A 120 42.89 7.90 -9.16
C SER A 120 42.76 9.43 -9.08
N GLY A 121 43.10 10.14 -10.15
CA GLY A 121 43.02 11.60 -10.25
C GLY A 121 41.67 12.18 -10.68
N CYS A 122 40.64 11.35 -10.91
CA CYS A 122 39.32 11.83 -11.33
C CYS A 122 38.66 12.68 -10.24
N GLN A 123 38.26 13.91 -10.60
CA GLN A 123 37.74 14.90 -9.65
C GLN A 123 36.23 14.75 -9.43
N HIS A 124 35.76 14.95 -8.20
CA HIS A 124 34.33 15.06 -7.89
C HIS A 124 33.96 16.54 -7.73
N LEU A 125 33.32 17.13 -8.75
CA LEU A 125 32.89 18.53 -8.73
C LEU A 125 31.44 18.65 -8.23
N ARG A 126 31.11 19.78 -7.59
CA ARG A 126 29.78 20.04 -7.02
C ARG A 126 29.31 21.46 -7.30
N GLY A 127 27.99 21.64 -7.32
CA GLY A 127 27.38 22.96 -7.36
C GLY A 127 27.82 23.81 -8.55
N THR A 128 28.19 25.06 -8.27
CA THR A 128 28.59 26.06 -9.28
C THR A 128 29.83 25.66 -10.06
N ASP A 129 30.80 24.97 -9.44
CA ASP A 129 32.05 24.58 -10.09
C ASP A 129 31.80 23.53 -11.18
N LEU A 130 30.92 22.57 -10.91
CA LEU A 130 30.47 21.60 -11.90
C LEU A 130 29.75 22.31 -13.06
N GLY A 131 28.79 23.18 -12.74
CA GLY A 131 28.00 23.90 -13.75
C GLY A 131 28.86 24.78 -14.66
N ALA A 132 29.78 25.57 -14.09
CA ALA A 132 30.67 26.45 -14.85
C ALA A 132 31.59 25.65 -15.80
N ARG A 133 32.15 24.52 -15.32
CA ARG A 133 33.04 23.70 -16.13
C ARG A 133 32.31 22.96 -17.23
N LEU A 134 31.14 22.38 -16.94
CA LEU A 134 30.29 21.77 -17.96
C LEU A 134 29.87 22.79 -19.03
N PHE A 135 29.53 24.02 -18.63
CA PHE A 135 29.16 25.06 -19.58
C PHE A 135 30.32 25.38 -20.54
N ALA A 136 31.54 25.52 -20.03
CA ALA A 136 32.72 25.77 -20.85
C ALA A 136 33.01 24.63 -21.85
N GLU A 137 32.95 23.37 -21.41
CA GLU A 137 33.20 22.23 -22.31
C GLU A 137 32.09 22.08 -23.36
N LEU A 138 30.83 22.28 -22.98
CA LEU A 138 29.70 22.26 -23.91
C LEU A 138 29.72 23.45 -24.89
N SER A 139 30.25 24.61 -24.48
CA SER A 139 30.48 25.71 -25.40
C SER A 139 31.51 25.36 -26.49
N ASN A 140 32.52 24.55 -26.15
CA ASN A 140 33.57 24.05 -27.07
C ASN A 140 33.20 22.75 -27.80
N ALA A 141 32.02 22.18 -27.54
CA ALA A 141 31.50 21.04 -28.28
C ALA A 141 31.19 21.42 -29.74
N GLU A 142 31.33 20.46 -30.66
CA GLU A 142 31.15 20.70 -32.09
C GLU A 142 29.83 21.45 -32.38
N GLU A 143 29.95 22.51 -33.19
CA GLU A 143 28.89 23.46 -33.48
C GLU A 143 27.72 22.77 -34.18
N ALA A 144 26.62 22.59 -33.41
CA ALA A 144 25.26 22.22 -33.84
C ALA A 144 24.75 20.78 -33.55
N SER A 145 25.26 20.06 -32.54
CA SER A 145 24.55 18.83 -32.08
C SER A 145 23.31 19.16 -31.23
N GLU A 146 22.22 18.42 -31.45
CA GLU A 146 20.96 18.53 -30.67
C GLU A 146 21.22 18.26 -29.17
N SER A 147 22.09 17.29 -28.87
CA SER A 147 22.55 16.97 -27.50
C SER A 147 23.16 18.18 -26.79
N ARG A 148 24.04 18.94 -27.46
CA ARG A 148 24.68 20.13 -26.87
C ARG A 148 23.63 21.16 -26.45
N THR A 149 22.67 21.44 -27.33
CA THR A 149 21.60 22.40 -27.07
C THR A 149 20.75 21.97 -25.88
N THR A 150 20.39 20.68 -25.82
CA THR A 150 19.65 20.10 -24.69
C THR A 150 20.43 20.22 -23.39
N LEU A 151 21.72 19.86 -23.38
CA LEU A 151 22.54 19.91 -22.16
C LEU A 151 22.78 21.33 -21.66
N LEU A 152 23.04 22.30 -22.55
CA LEU A 152 23.15 23.71 -22.17
C LEU A 152 21.83 24.22 -21.58
N GLY A 153 20.69 23.84 -22.16
CA GLY A 153 19.36 24.15 -21.61
C GLY A 153 19.18 23.60 -20.19
N LEU A 154 19.61 22.36 -19.94
CA LEU A 154 19.56 21.74 -18.61
C LEU A 154 20.44 22.44 -17.58
N LEU A 155 21.63 22.91 -17.96
CA LEU A 155 22.53 23.63 -17.06
C LEU A 155 22.04 25.02 -16.69
N LEU A 156 21.30 25.67 -17.59
CA LEU A 156 20.72 26.99 -17.36
C LEU A 156 19.43 26.95 -16.52
N ARG A 157 18.92 25.76 -16.20
CA ARG A 157 17.74 25.63 -15.32
C ARG A 157 18.03 26.23 -13.95
N LYS A 158 17.17 27.14 -13.51
CA LYS A 158 17.14 27.58 -12.11
C LYS A 158 16.64 26.41 -11.27
N GLY A 159 17.42 25.99 -10.28
CA GLY A 159 16.99 24.96 -9.32
C GLY A 159 15.92 25.49 -8.37
N PHE A 160 15.27 24.58 -7.64
CA PHE A 160 14.31 24.94 -6.60
C PHE A 160 15.00 25.72 -5.46
N THR A 161 14.47 26.90 -5.14
CA THR A 161 14.99 27.80 -4.10
C THR A 161 14.17 27.79 -2.81
N GLY A 162 13.10 26.99 -2.75
CA GLY A 162 12.12 27.03 -1.66
C GLY A 162 10.85 27.81 -1.99
N GLU A 163 10.84 28.57 -3.09
CA GLU A 163 9.72 29.42 -3.50
C GLU A 163 8.81 28.73 -4.53
N ASP A 164 7.54 29.12 -4.54
CA ASP A 164 6.60 28.78 -5.60
C ASP A 164 6.91 29.64 -6.84
N THR A 165 7.21 28.99 -7.96
CA THR A 165 7.56 29.65 -9.22
C THR A 165 6.56 29.40 -10.34
N LEU A 166 5.43 28.74 -10.06
CA LEU A 166 4.44 28.42 -11.10
C LEU A 166 3.86 29.68 -11.75
N GLY A 167 3.62 30.73 -10.97
CA GLY A 167 3.11 32.01 -11.47
C GLY A 167 4.07 32.78 -12.38
N ALA A 168 5.34 32.35 -12.48
CA ALA A 168 6.34 32.95 -13.36
C ALA A 168 6.49 32.22 -14.71
N LEU A 169 5.79 31.09 -14.90
CA LEU A 169 5.76 30.37 -16.17
C LEU A 169 5.02 31.20 -17.24
N LYS A 170 5.41 31.06 -18.51
CA LYS A 170 4.71 31.75 -19.61
C LYS A 170 3.36 31.12 -19.90
N ASP A 171 3.31 29.79 -19.84
CA ASP A 171 2.05 29.05 -19.90
C ASP A 171 1.44 29.01 -18.50
N GLU A 172 0.14 29.32 -18.40
CA GLU A 172 -0.56 29.40 -17.12
C GLU A 172 -0.75 28.00 -16.52
N VAL A 173 -0.08 27.76 -15.39
CA VAL A 173 -0.25 26.55 -14.57
C VAL A 173 -0.55 26.97 -13.15
N ARG A 174 -1.66 26.49 -12.60
CA ARG A 174 -2.04 26.68 -11.20
C ARG A 174 -2.13 25.33 -10.51
N LEU A 175 -1.55 25.21 -9.33
CA LEU A 175 -1.57 23.96 -8.56
C LEU A 175 -1.56 24.28 -7.07
N GLU A 176 -2.48 23.66 -6.34
CA GLU A 176 -2.49 23.69 -4.87
C GLU A 176 -2.66 22.29 -4.28
N LEU A 177 -2.13 22.11 -3.07
CA LEU A 177 -2.16 20.85 -2.33
C LEU A 177 -3.05 20.98 -1.09
N ASP A 178 -4.09 20.15 -1.02
CA ASP A 178 -5.01 20.04 0.11
C ASP A 178 -4.46 19.11 1.21
N ALA A 179 -3.68 18.10 0.81
CA ALA A 179 -3.11 17.11 1.70
C ALA A 179 -1.79 16.54 1.20
N VAL A 180 -0.89 16.27 2.14
CA VAL A 180 0.31 15.48 1.93
C VAL A 180 0.40 14.45 3.05
N ILE A 181 0.27 13.16 2.73
CA ILE A 181 0.22 12.07 3.70
C ILE A 181 1.47 11.19 3.52
N ALA A 182 2.20 10.96 4.61
CA ALA A 182 3.30 10.00 4.62
C ALA A 182 2.78 8.56 4.65
N CYS A 183 3.28 7.72 3.77
CA CYS A 183 3.09 6.27 3.77
C CYS A 183 4.46 5.64 4.04
N ARG A 184 4.79 5.31 5.30
CA ARG A 184 6.15 4.85 5.65
C ARG A 184 6.33 3.34 5.44
N PRO A 185 7.55 2.87 5.06
CA PRO A 185 8.80 3.63 4.96
C PRO A 185 8.95 4.46 3.66
N GLU A 186 8.27 4.06 2.60
CA GLU A 186 8.37 4.67 1.27
C GLU A 186 6.97 4.88 0.71
N GLY A 187 6.67 6.11 0.29
CA GLY A 187 5.37 6.50 -0.21
C GLY A 187 4.91 7.86 0.30
N VAL A 188 4.44 8.70 -0.60
CA VAL A 188 3.75 9.96 -0.26
C VAL A 188 2.48 10.04 -1.07
N VAL A 189 1.34 10.27 -0.40
CA VAL A 189 0.09 10.62 -1.08
C VAL A 189 -0.02 12.13 -1.16
N LEU A 190 -0.21 12.63 -2.38
CA LEU A 190 -0.51 14.02 -2.67
C LEU A 190 -2.00 14.14 -3.02
N MET A 191 -2.71 15.08 -2.41
CA MET A 191 -4.08 15.42 -2.77
C MET A 191 -4.15 16.91 -3.02
N GLY A 192 -4.81 17.32 -4.09
CA GLY A 192 -4.90 18.72 -4.48
C GLY A 192 -5.68 18.93 -5.75
N TRP A 193 -5.39 20.03 -6.43
CA TRP A 193 -5.91 20.32 -7.76
C TRP A 193 -4.85 20.98 -8.63
N MET A 194 -4.95 20.76 -9.94
CA MET A 194 -4.10 21.38 -10.94
C MET A 194 -4.96 21.87 -12.10
N ALA A 195 -4.80 23.14 -12.46
CA ALA A 195 -5.49 23.79 -13.56
C ALA A 195 -4.45 24.32 -14.55
N ALA A 196 -4.45 23.73 -15.75
CA ALA A 196 -3.66 24.12 -16.89
C ALA A 196 -4.43 23.73 -18.16
N ALA A 197 -4.21 24.44 -19.27
CA ALA A 197 -4.80 24.02 -20.54
C ALA A 197 -4.25 22.64 -20.96
N PRO A 198 -5.02 21.86 -21.74
CA PRO A 198 -4.55 20.57 -22.26
C PRO A 198 -3.18 20.71 -22.93
N GLU A 199 -2.33 19.69 -22.77
CA GLU A 199 -0.97 19.62 -23.36
C GLU A 199 0.06 20.62 -22.83
N VAL A 200 -0.33 21.60 -22.01
CA VAL A 200 0.64 22.57 -21.42
C VAL A 200 1.64 21.86 -20.51
N VAL A 201 1.16 20.96 -19.66
CA VAL A 201 2.01 20.22 -18.73
C VAL A 201 2.53 18.96 -19.40
N ARG A 202 3.84 18.89 -19.60
CA ARG A 202 4.52 17.73 -20.19
C ARG A 202 4.90 16.68 -19.15
N ALA A 203 5.36 17.11 -17.98
CA ALA A 203 5.72 16.18 -16.91
C ALA A 203 5.58 16.84 -15.53
N VAL A 204 5.22 16.01 -14.54
CA VAL A 204 5.21 16.39 -13.13
C VAL A 204 6.05 15.39 -12.35
N ARG A 205 6.95 15.88 -11.48
CA ARG A 205 7.81 15.03 -10.65
C ARG A 205 7.80 15.51 -9.21
N LEU A 206 7.58 14.62 -8.26
CA LEU A 206 7.83 14.88 -6.85
C LEU A 206 9.33 14.70 -6.57
N ARG A 207 9.93 15.67 -5.91
CA ARG A 207 11.34 15.70 -5.50
C ARG A 207 11.44 15.80 -3.98
N ALA A 208 12.32 15.00 -3.37
CA ALA A 208 12.78 15.19 -1.99
C ALA A 208 14.29 15.01 -1.96
N GLY A 209 15.03 16.11 -1.75
CA GLY A 209 16.47 16.15 -2.00
C GLY A 209 16.81 15.66 -3.41
N LEU A 210 17.38 14.47 -3.54
CA LEU A 210 17.62 13.84 -4.85
C LEU A 210 16.63 12.75 -5.23
N ALA A 211 15.87 12.21 -4.29
CA ALA A 211 14.83 11.25 -4.61
C ALA A 211 13.82 11.91 -5.55
N THR A 212 13.41 11.18 -6.59
CA THR A 212 12.42 11.64 -7.56
C THR A 212 11.38 10.56 -7.76
N ALA A 213 10.12 10.96 -7.88
CA ALA A 213 9.03 10.09 -8.26
C ALA A 213 8.20 10.80 -9.34
N PRO A 214 7.96 10.17 -10.50
CA PRO A 214 7.09 10.77 -11.50
C PRO A 214 5.64 10.74 -11.02
N VAL A 215 4.89 11.80 -11.32
CA VAL A 215 3.44 11.85 -11.17
C VAL A 215 2.85 11.64 -12.56
N THR A 216 2.24 10.48 -12.77
CA THR A 216 1.75 9.96 -14.06
C THR A 216 0.29 9.56 -13.94
N GLU A 217 -0.36 9.28 -15.05
CA GLU A 217 -1.72 8.74 -15.07
C GLU A 217 -1.83 7.39 -14.34
N ARG A 218 -0.76 6.58 -14.32
CA ARG A 218 -0.77 5.26 -13.66
C ARG A 218 -0.83 5.35 -12.14
N ASN A 219 -0.31 6.43 -11.55
CA ASN A 219 -0.26 6.63 -10.11
C ASN A 219 -1.04 7.88 -9.66
N THR A 220 -1.98 8.35 -10.48
CA THR A 220 -2.82 9.50 -10.19
C THR A 220 -4.28 9.21 -10.53
N LEU A 221 -5.17 9.55 -9.61
CA LEU A 221 -6.61 9.59 -9.82
C LEU A 221 -7.06 11.03 -9.99
N ARG A 222 -7.88 11.28 -11.01
CA ARG A 222 -8.57 12.57 -11.16
C ARG A 222 -9.81 12.60 -10.29
N VAL A 223 -10.12 13.76 -9.73
CA VAL A 223 -11.19 13.97 -8.75
C VAL A 223 -12.00 15.21 -9.13
N PRO A 224 -13.34 15.12 -9.20
CA PRO A 224 -14.19 16.28 -9.42
C PRO A 224 -13.97 17.38 -8.38
N ARG A 225 -13.80 18.63 -8.83
CA ARG A 225 -13.62 19.81 -7.98
C ARG A 225 -14.52 20.96 -8.42
N PRO A 226 -15.84 20.86 -8.13
CA PRO A 226 -16.80 21.89 -8.53
C PRO A 226 -16.48 23.25 -7.87
N ASP A 227 -15.91 23.25 -6.67
CA ASP A 227 -15.45 24.45 -5.96
C ASP A 227 -14.31 25.17 -6.69
N VAL A 228 -13.36 24.43 -7.27
CA VAL A 228 -12.26 25.00 -8.07
C VAL A 228 -12.78 25.48 -9.42
N LEU A 229 -13.68 24.71 -10.04
CA LEU A 229 -14.31 25.06 -11.31
C LEU A 229 -15.15 26.35 -11.19
N GLU A 230 -15.89 26.51 -10.08
CA GLU A 230 -16.65 27.73 -9.77
C GLU A 230 -15.72 28.94 -9.59
N ALA A 231 -14.57 28.75 -8.93
CA ALA A 231 -13.63 29.83 -8.66
C ALA A 231 -12.80 30.27 -9.88
N LEU A 232 -12.40 29.34 -10.76
CA LEU A 232 -11.52 29.63 -11.90
C LEU A 232 -12.28 29.81 -13.22
N GLY A 233 -13.49 29.27 -13.30
CA GLY A 233 -14.28 29.20 -14.53
C GLY A 233 -13.94 28.01 -15.42
N PRO A 234 -14.88 27.57 -16.28
CA PRO A 234 -14.75 26.36 -17.10
C PRO A 234 -13.68 26.47 -18.19
N ASP A 235 -13.29 27.68 -18.59
CA ASP A 235 -12.24 27.89 -19.60
C ASP A 235 -10.83 27.68 -19.03
N ARG A 236 -10.69 27.60 -17.70
CA ARG A 236 -9.39 27.57 -17.01
C ARG A 236 -9.14 26.30 -16.23
N ALA A 237 -10.16 25.51 -15.94
CA ALA A 237 -10.05 24.27 -15.19
C ALA A 237 -11.02 23.23 -15.73
N GLU A 238 -10.56 21.98 -15.84
CA GLU A 238 -11.44 20.85 -16.14
C GLU A 238 -12.32 20.51 -14.92
N PRO A 239 -13.52 19.93 -15.12
CA PRO A 239 -14.41 19.55 -14.02
C PRO A 239 -13.77 18.61 -13.00
N ASP A 240 -12.80 17.79 -13.41
CA ASP A 240 -12.02 16.88 -12.59
C ASP A 240 -10.54 17.27 -12.47
N CYS A 241 -10.28 18.58 -12.41
CA CYS A 241 -8.97 19.16 -12.13
C CYS A 241 -8.38 18.79 -10.74
N GLY A 242 -9.15 18.14 -9.86
CA GLY A 242 -8.63 17.57 -8.62
C GLY A 242 -7.80 16.33 -8.88
N PHE A 243 -6.89 16.01 -7.98
CA PHE A 243 -6.11 14.78 -8.06
C PHE A 243 -5.79 14.16 -6.71
N MET A 244 -5.61 12.83 -6.72
CA MET A 244 -4.91 12.08 -5.68
C MET A 244 -3.80 11.26 -6.35
N ALA A 245 -2.54 11.47 -5.95
CA ALA A 245 -1.40 10.75 -6.50
C ALA A 245 -0.64 9.99 -5.40
N TYR A 246 -0.17 8.78 -5.70
CA TYR A 246 0.74 8.02 -4.85
C TYR A 246 2.14 8.02 -5.46
N CYS A 247 3.09 8.61 -4.76
CA CYS A 247 4.48 8.69 -5.19
C CYS A 247 5.33 7.74 -4.35
N ALA A 248 5.90 6.70 -4.98
CA ALA A 248 6.86 5.80 -4.33
C ALA A 248 8.19 6.54 -4.11
N LEU A 249 8.31 7.20 -2.96
CA LEU A 249 9.48 8.02 -2.61
C LEU A 249 9.69 7.93 -1.09
N PRO A 250 10.93 7.87 -0.57
CA PRO A 250 11.18 7.78 0.87
C PRO A 250 10.47 8.90 1.63
N ALA A 251 9.55 8.53 2.53
CA ALA A 251 8.74 9.47 3.29
C ALA A 251 9.51 10.05 4.50
N SER A 252 10.82 10.29 4.33
CA SER A 252 11.66 10.87 5.37
C SER A 252 11.37 12.37 5.43
N GLY A 253 10.82 12.85 6.55
CA GLY A 253 10.50 14.27 6.73
C GLY A 253 11.74 15.17 6.91
N ALA A 254 12.93 14.69 6.57
CA ALA A 254 14.20 15.38 6.78
C ALA A 254 14.54 16.33 5.63
N GLU A 255 14.13 16.01 4.39
CA GLU A 255 14.43 16.83 3.21
C GLU A 255 13.17 17.58 2.73
N PRO A 256 13.29 18.87 2.35
CA PRO A 256 12.17 19.62 1.81
C PRO A 256 11.73 19.02 0.48
N MET A 257 10.41 18.88 0.31
CA MET A 257 9.81 18.37 -0.90
C MET A 257 9.27 19.48 -1.79
N HIS A 258 9.27 19.22 -3.09
CA HIS A 258 8.63 20.09 -4.08
C HIS A 258 8.15 19.27 -5.29
N LEU A 259 7.16 19.79 -6.00
CA LEU A 259 6.81 19.33 -7.33
C LEU A 259 7.58 20.16 -8.35
N GLU A 260 8.15 19.48 -9.33
CA GLU A 260 8.74 20.04 -10.54
C GLU A 260 7.73 19.86 -11.68
N ILE A 261 7.31 20.97 -12.30
CA ILE A 261 6.34 20.99 -13.40
C ILE A 261 7.08 21.44 -14.64
N GLU A 262 7.17 20.54 -15.62
CA GLU A 262 7.81 20.80 -16.91
C GLU A 262 6.75 21.06 -17.97
N THR A 263 6.79 22.21 -18.62
CA THR A 263 5.84 22.57 -19.67
C THR A 263 6.23 21.97 -21.03
N ALA A 264 5.30 21.94 -21.98
CA ALA A 264 5.56 21.54 -23.36
C ALA A 264 6.61 22.42 -24.05
N ARG A 265 6.76 23.68 -23.62
CA ARG A 265 7.81 24.61 -24.09
C ARG A 265 9.17 24.38 -23.43
N GLY A 266 9.28 23.44 -22.50
CA GLY A 266 10.51 23.12 -21.77
C GLY A 266 10.82 24.05 -20.59
N GLU A 267 9.88 24.92 -20.20
CA GLU A 267 10.00 25.70 -18.97
C GLU A 267 9.77 24.80 -17.75
N VAL A 268 10.41 25.12 -16.64
CA VAL A 268 10.27 24.36 -15.38
C VAL A 268 9.85 25.30 -14.27
N GLY A 269 8.72 24.98 -13.64
CA GLY A 269 8.21 25.64 -12.46
C GLY A 269 8.23 24.70 -11.26
N TYR A 270 8.21 25.28 -10.05
CA TYR A 270 8.29 24.52 -8.82
C TYR A 270 7.14 24.88 -7.88
N LYS A 271 6.57 23.86 -7.24
CA LYS A 271 5.62 24.01 -6.13
C LYS A 271 6.21 23.43 -4.84
N PRO A 272 6.42 24.22 -3.78
CA PRO A 272 6.77 23.69 -2.47
C PRO A 272 5.71 22.70 -1.97
N VAL A 273 6.14 21.52 -1.51
CA VAL A 273 5.26 20.51 -0.93
C VAL A 273 5.38 20.59 0.60
N PRO A 274 4.29 20.84 1.33
CA PRO A 274 4.32 20.85 2.79
C PRO A 274 4.84 19.53 3.36
N ALA A 275 5.49 19.59 4.52
CA ALA A 275 5.94 18.39 5.21
C ALA A 275 4.76 17.41 5.40
N PRO A 276 4.91 16.12 5.02
CA PRO A 276 3.83 15.15 5.11
C PRO A 276 3.40 14.98 6.56
N ARG A 277 2.09 14.94 6.79
CA ARG A 277 1.51 14.79 8.14
C ARG A 277 0.49 13.67 8.17
N GLY A 278 0.21 13.22 9.38
CA GLY A 278 -0.78 12.17 9.64
C GLY A 278 -0.21 10.76 9.56
N GLY A 279 -1.13 9.80 9.61
CA GLY A 279 -0.88 8.37 9.67
C GLY A 279 -2.06 7.66 10.32
N GLY A 280 -1.97 6.34 10.45
CA GLY A 280 -3.01 5.55 11.12
C GLY A 280 -4.35 5.54 10.39
N ILE A 281 -5.42 5.26 11.13
CA ILE A 281 -6.73 5.02 10.54
C ILE A 281 -7.37 6.28 9.92
N GLU A 282 -7.12 7.46 10.47
CA GLU A 282 -7.66 8.71 9.92
C GLU A 282 -7.03 9.07 8.57
N ALA A 283 -5.75 8.76 8.37
CA ALA A 283 -5.12 8.89 7.06
C ALA A 283 -5.73 7.93 6.03
N ILE A 284 -5.97 6.67 6.42
CA ILE A 284 -6.65 5.68 5.57
C ILE A 284 -8.05 6.15 5.18
N LYS A 285 -8.85 6.62 6.16
CA LYS A 285 -10.18 7.20 5.90
C LYS A 285 -10.13 8.38 4.93
N ARG A 286 -9.11 9.25 5.06
CA ARG A 286 -8.93 10.40 4.17
C ARG A 286 -8.61 9.96 2.74
N VAL A 287 -7.69 9.02 2.56
CA VAL A 287 -7.36 8.42 1.25
C VAL A 287 -8.62 7.82 0.63
N LEU A 288 -9.31 6.94 1.36
CA LEU A 288 -10.49 6.25 0.87
C LEU A 288 -11.73 7.16 0.69
N SER A 289 -11.72 8.39 1.21
CA SER A 289 -12.78 9.38 0.96
C SER A 289 -12.51 10.26 -0.27
N ALA A 290 -11.29 10.27 -0.80
CA ALA A 290 -10.86 11.27 -1.77
C ALA A 290 -11.44 11.08 -3.19
N PHE A 291 -12.03 9.92 -3.50
CA PHE A 291 -12.45 9.58 -4.86
C PHE A 291 -13.77 8.78 -4.87
N ASP A 292 -14.56 8.99 -5.93
CA ASP A 292 -15.78 8.24 -6.22
C ASP A 292 -15.42 7.27 -7.32
N LEU A 293 -15.62 5.98 -7.09
CA LEU A 293 -15.25 4.97 -8.06
C LEU A 293 -16.40 4.72 -9.01
N ARG A 294 -16.14 4.94 -10.30
CA ARG A 294 -16.87 4.26 -11.37
C ARG A 294 -16.28 2.86 -11.53
N TYR A 295 -17.11 1.90 -11.92
CA TYR A 295 -16.75 0.48 -11.99
C TYR A 295 -15.51 0.20 -12.88
N ASP A 296 -15.38 0.93 -14.00
CA ASP A 296 -14.28 0.83 -14.95
C ASP A 296 -12.94 1.39 -14.43
N GLN A 297 -12.96 2.14 -13.32
CA GLN A 297 -11.78 2.80 -12.74
C GLN A 297 -11.23 2.08 -11.50
N LEU A 298 -11.87 1.00 -11.06
CA LEU A 298 -11.53 0.30 -9.81
C LEU A 298 -10.10 -0.26 -9.81
N ALA A 299 -9.73 -1.06 -10.81
CA ALA A 299 -8.42 -1.68 -10.86
C ALA A 299 -7.27 -0.66 -10.94
N PRO A 300 -7.29 0.34 -11.86
CA PRO A 300 -6.26 1.39 -11.87
C PRO A 300 -6.17 2.18 -10.56
N ALA A 301 -7.31 2.48 -9.94
CA ALA A 301 -7.35 3.22 -8.68
C ALA A 301 -6.64 2.48 -7.54
N PHE A 302 -6.88 1.18 -7.41
CA PHE A 302 -6.27 0.40 -6.34
C PHE A 302 -4.87 -0.10 -6.70
N ASP A 303 -4.59 -0.53 -7.93
CA ASP A 303 -3.27 -1.02 -8.34
C ASP A 303 -2.20 0.08 -8.21
N GLY A 304 -2.51 1.31 -8.66
CA GLY A 304 -1.51 2.38 -8.76
C GLY A 304 -1.53 3.44 -7.67
N VAL A 305 -2.65 3.61 -6.95
CA VAL A 305 -2.84 4.78 -6.05
C VAL A 305 -3.29 4.39 -4.66
N ALA A 306 -4.57 4.00 -4.50
CA ALA A 306 -5.18 3.78 -3.20
C ALA A 306 -4.66 2.49 -2.52
N GLY A 307 -4.42 1.42 -3.28
CA GLY A 307 -3.95 0.14 -2.74
C GLY A 307 -2.59 0.25 -2.07
N PRO A 308 -1.51 0.68 -2.77
CA PRO A 308 -0.21 0.91 -2.15
C PRO A 308 -0.25 1.86 -0.95
N ALA A 309 -1.00 2.97 -1.06
CA ALA A 309 -1.14 3.95 0.00
C ALA A 309 -1.78 3.35 1.27
N VAL A 310 -2.94 2.70 1.13
CA VAL A 310 -3.68 2.11 2.26
C VAL A 310 -2.91 0.94 2.86
N ARG A 311 -2.26 0.11 2.03
CA ARG A 311 -1.40 -0.98 2.49
C ARG A 311 -0.26 -0.47 3.36
N ALA A 312 0.47 0.55 2.92
CA ALA A 312 1.57 1.14 3.67
C ALA A 312 1.07 1.79 4.98
N LEU A 313 -0.03 2.53 4.93
CA LEU A 313 -0.63 3.15 6.12
C LEU A 313 -1.14 2.11 7.13
N ASN A 314 -1.74 1.02 6.66
CA ASN A 314 -2.22 -0.06 7.53
C ASN A 314 -1.05 -0.80 8.18
N ALA A 315 -0.02 -1.14 7.40
CA ALA A 315 1.21 -1.74 7.93
C ALA A 315 1.88 -0.82 8.97
N GLU A 316 1.97 0.48 8.71
CA GLU A 316 2.49 1.46 9.68
C GLU A 316 1.68 1.50 10.97
N ARG A 317 0.35 1.52 10.87
CA ARG A 317 -0.57 1.50 12.01
C ARG A 317 -0.39 0.25 12.88
N LEU A 318 -0.13 -0.90 12.24
CA LEU A 318 -0.04 -2.21 12.90
C LEU A 318 1.39 -2.57 13.35
N ARG A 319 2.42 -1.83 12.90
CA ARG A 319 3.83 -2.09 13.28
C ARG A 319 4.06 -2.12 14.79
N GLN A 320 3.34 -1.27 15.54
CA GLN A 320 3.36 -1.32 16.99
C GLN A 320 2.21 -2.21 17.46
N ARG A 321 2.47 -3.10 18.41
CA ARG A 321 1.40 -3.84 19.09
C ARG A 321 0.60 -2.91 20.03
N PRO A 322 -0.69 -3.15 20.24
CA PRO A 322 -1.49 -2.32 21.15
C PRO A 322 -1.10 -2.62 22.60
N ARG A 323 -1.22 -1.62 23.48
CA ARG A 323 -1.21 -1.91 24.92
C ARG A 323 -2.54 -2.53 25.29
N VAL A 324 -2.50 -3.64 26.01
CA VAL A 324 -3.70 -4.39 26.39
C VAL A 324 -3.90 -4.23 27.89
N GLY A 325 -5.00 -3.60 28.28
CA GLY A 325 -5.50 -3.64 29.66
C GLY A 325 -6.25 -4.95 29.89
N VAL A 326 -6.01 -5.63 31.01
CA VAL A 326 -6.67 -6.89 31.33
C VAL A 326 -7.46 -6.75 32.62
N VAL A 327 -8.74 -7.08 32.58
CA VAL A 327 -9.61 -7.16 33.76
C VAL A 327 -10.25 -8.54 33.79
N THR A 328 -10.25 -9.18 34.96
CA THR A 328 -10.91 -10.47 35.17
C THR A 328 -11.99 -10.31 36.22
N LEU A 329 -13.19 -10.82 35.91
CA LEU A 329 -14.35 -10.81 36.79
C LEU A 329 -14.75 -12.25 37.10
N GLY A 330 -14.89 -12.58 38.39
CA GLY A 330 -15.19 -13.92 38.86
C GLY A 330 -14.02 -14.89 38.80
N SER A 331 -14.30 -16.16 39.11
CA SER A 331 -13.33 -17.25 39.02
C SER A 331 -13.42 -17.89 37.64
N LEU A 332 -12.40 -17.67 36.80
CA LEU A 332 -12.33 -18.29 35.47
C LEU A 332 -12.12 -19.80 35.58
N HIS A 333 -12.61 -20.55 34.58
CA HIS A 333 -12.35 -21.98 34.50
C HIS A 333 -10.83 -22.25 34.44
N PRO A 334 -10.28 -23.15 35.29
CA PRO A 334 -8.84 -23.35 35.39
C PRO A 334 -8.25 -24.06 34.16
N ALA A 335 -9.02 -24.95 33.54
CA ALA A 335 -8.66 -25.67 32.32
C ALA A 335 -9.85 -25.65 31.35
N PRO A 336 -10.16 -24.50 30.72
CA PRO A 336 -11.29 -24.41 29.80
C PRO A 336 -11.04 -25.31 28.59
N ARG A 337 -12.07 -25.98 28.11
CA ARG A 337 -12.08 -26.66 26.82
C ARG A 337 -12.32 -25.68 25.68
N HIS A 338 -13.13 -24.64 25.91
CA HIS A 338 -13.47 -23.63 24.92
C HIS A 338 -13.06 -22.23 25.37
N SER A 339 -12.55 -21.42 24.44
CA SER A 339 -12.41 -19.98 24.61
C SER A 339 -13.34 -19.27 23.62
N VAL A 340 -14.36 -18.58 24.11
CA VAL A 340 -15.22 -17.71 23.29
C VAL A 340 -14.62 -16.32 23.27
N ILE A 341 -14.33 -15.84 22.07
CA ILE A 341 -13.69 -14.54 21.80
C ILE A 341 -14.71 -13.62 21.15
N VAL A 342 -14.99 -12.50 21.80
CA VAL A 342 -16.00 -11.53 21.36
C VAL A 342 -15.39 -10.13 21.25
N PRO A 343 -15.05 -9.65 20.04
CA PRO A 343 -14.64 -8.26 19.86
C PRO A 343 -15.82 -7.30 20.05
N LEU A 344 -15.54 -6.13 20.63
CA LEU A 344 -16.49 -5.06 20.94
C LEU A 344 -16.00 -3.75 20.33
N TYR A 345 -16.84 -3.13 19.51
CA TYR A 345 -16.64 -1.79 18.96
C TYR A 345 -17.99 -1.07 18.86
N GLY A 346 -18.08 0.17 19.35
CA GLY A 346 -19.31 0.98 19.26
C GLY A 346 -20.45 0.55 20.18
N ARG A 347 -20.96 -0.69 20.08
CA ARG A 347 -22.08 -1.20 20.91
C ARG A 347 -21.59 -2.23 21.92
N ILE A 348 -21.28 -1.76 23.12
CA ILE A 348 -20.78 -2.62 24.21
C ILE A 348 -21.90 -3.29 25.02
N ASP A 349 -23.13 -2.77 24.92
CA ASP A 349 -24.32 -3.25 25.62
C ASP A 349 -24.68 -4.69 25.24
N PHE A 350 -24.25 -5.16 24.07
CA PHE A 350 -24.43 -6.55 23.65
C PHE A 350 -23.80 -7.59 24.59
N LEU A 351 -22.78 -7.20 25.36
CA LEU A 351 -22.22 -8.03 26.43
C LEU A 351 -23.30 -8.45 27.43
N GLU A 352 -24.21 -7.55 27.82
CA GLU A 352 -25.26 -7.84 28.80
C GLU A 352 -26.22 -8.92 28.28
N TYR A 353 -26.67 -8.80 27.04
CA TYR A 353 -27.60 -9.76 26.45
C TYR A 353 -26.97 -11.14 26.28
N GLN A 354 -25.70 -11.19 25.82
CA GLN A 354 -24.97 -12.45 25.72
C GLN A 354 -24.76 -13.09 27.09
N ALA A 355 -24.32 -12.32 28.09
CA ALA A 355 -24.10 -12.85 29.44
C ALA A 355 -25.40 -13.38 30.08
N ALA A 356 -26.53 -12.67 29.90
CA ALA A 356 -27.82 -13.15 30.38
C ALA A 356 -28.23 -14.49 29.73
N LEU A 357 -28.01 -14.63 28.42
CA LEU A 357 -28.28 -15.88 27.69
C LEU A 357 -27.32 -17.00 28.10
N PHE A 358 -26.04 -16.71 28.26
CA PHE A 358 -25.04 -17.68 28.69
C PHE A 358 -25.26 -18.16 30.12
N ALA A 359 -25.72 -17.28 31.01
CA ALA A 359 -26.15 -17.67 32.36
C ALA A 359 -27.37 -18.60 32.32
N ARG A 360 -28.34 -18.32 31.44
CA ARG A 360 -29.56 -19.13 31.30
C ARG A 360 -29.30 -20.50 30.66
N HIS A 361 -28.50 -20.55 29.59
CA HIS A 361 -28.26 -21.76 28.80
C HIS A 361 -27.07 -22.58 29.34
N GLY A 362 -26.16 -21.93 30.07
CA GLY A 362 -24.90 -22.52 30.50
C GLY A 362 -23.86 -22.56 29.38
N LEU A 363 -22.61 -22.32 29.74
CA LEU A 363 -21.42 -22.53 28.90
C LEU A 363 -20.39 -23.33 29.72
N PRO A 364 -20.58 -24.65 29.85
CA PRO A 364 -19.66 -25.49 30.63
C PRO A 364 -18.26 -25.50 30.02
N ASP A 365 -17.26 -25.69 30.85
CA ASP A 365 -15.84 -25.80 30.46
C ASP A 365 -15.36 -24.64 29.56
N THR A 366 -15.98 -23.48 29.66
CA THR A 366 -15.75 -22.35 28.75
C THR A 366 -15.16 -21.16 29.51
N GLU A 367 -14.24 -20.44 28.88
CA GLU A 367 -13.91 -19.08 29.26
C GLU A 367 -14.45 -18.06 28.25
N LEU A 368 -14.88 -16.91 28.74
CA LEU A 368 -15.37 -15.79 27.94
C LEU A 368 -14.34 -14.66 27.92
N ILE A 369 -13.93 -14.26 26.72
CA ILE A 369 -12.98 -13.18 26.49
C ILE A 369 -13.64 -12.13 25.60
N TYR A 370 -13.94 -10.97 26.18
CA TYR A 370 -14.40 -9.81 25.44
C TYR A 370 -13.22 -8.88 25.13
N VAL A 371 -13.11 -8.42 23.89
CA VAL A 371 -12.02 -7.52 23.44
C VAL A 371 -12.57 -6.16 23.07
N LEU A 372 -12.27 -5.13 23.86
CA LEU A 372 -12.65 -3.76 23.52
C LEU A 372 -11.65 -3.15 22.55
N ASP A 373 -12.13 -2.86 21.34
CA ASP A 373 -11.40 -2.16 20.27
C ASP A 373 -11.89 -0.71 20.08
N ASP A 374 -12.57 -0.16 21.11
CA ASP A 374 -13.10 1.20 21.17
C ASP A 374 -12.67 1.88 22.48
N PRO A 375 -11.43 2.39 22.59
CA PRO A 375 -10.86 2.88 23.84
C PRO A 375 -11.70 3.94 24.60
N PRO A 376 -12.37 4.89 23.93
CA PRO A 376 -13.28 5.82 24.59
C PRO A 376 -14.35 5.16 25.48
N ARG A 377 -14.73 3.91 25.19
CA ARG A 377 -15.75 3.16 25.95
C ARG A 377 -15.20 2.33 27.11
N ARG A 378 -13.89 2.41 27.40
CA ARG A 378 -13.25 1.59 28.44
C ARG A 378 -13.99 1.63 29.79
N ARG A 379 -14.23 2.84 30.32
CA ARG A 379 -14.87 3.00 31.63
C ARG A 379 -16.31 2.49 31.65
N GLU A 380 -17.04 2.72 30.57
CA GLU A 380 -18.42 2.25 30.41
C GLU A 380 -18.48 0.73 30.39
N LEU A 381 -17.56 0.08 29.65
CA LEU A 381 -17.45 -1.37 29.59
C LEU A 381 -17.08 -1.99 30.94
N GLU A 382 -16.08 -1.44 31.64
CA GLU A 382 -15.68 -1.95 32.96
C GLU A 382 -16.84 -1.94 33.95
N ALA A 383 -17.60 -0.84 34.00
CA ALA A 383 -18.78 -0.72 34.85
C ALA A 383 -19.90 -1.69 34.43
N LEU A 384 -20.17 -1.79 33.13
CA LEU A 384 -21.16 -2.73 32.58
C LEU A 384 -20.81 -4.17 32.93
N ALA A 385 -19.56 -4.56 32.69
CA ALA A 385 -19.09 -5.92 32.94
C ALA A 385 -19.14 -6.29 34.43
N ALA A 386 -18.78 -5.37 35.33
CA ALA A 386 -18.91 -5.58 36.77
C ALA A 386 -20.37 -5.81 37.18
N SER A 387 -21.29 -4.97 36.67
CA SER A 387 -22.74 -5.12 36.90
C SER A 387 -23.30 -6.42 36.32
N VAL A 388 -22.86 -6.81 35.12
CA VAL A 388 -23.25 -8.07 34.48
C VAL A 388 -22.76 -9.26 35.29
N HIS A 389 -21.51 -9.23 35.76
CA HIS A 389 -20.97 -10.29 36.59
C HIS A 389 -21.73 -10.42 37.91
N GLU A 390 -22.03 -9.31 38.59
CA GLU A 390 -22.82 -9.31 39.82
C GLU A 390 -24.23 -9.90 39.61
N ARG A 391 -24.90 -9.53 38.52
CA ARG A 391 -26.28 -9.96 38.22
C ARG A 391 -26.39 -11.41 37.77
N PHE A 392 -25.50 -11.84 36.87
CA PHE A 392 -25.63 -13.13 36.19
C PHE A 392 -24.61 -14.17 36.65
N GLN A 393 -23.63 -13.78 37.48
CA GLN A 393 -22.57 -14.65 38.00
C GLN A 393 -21.76 -15.35 36.89
N VAL A 394 -21.69 -14.74 35.71
CA VAL A 394 -20.89 -15.23 34.57
C VAL A 394 -19.46 -14.71 34.72
N PRO A 395 -18.45 -15.59 34.87
CA PRO A 395 -17.05 -15.17 34.88
C PRO A 395 -16.60 -14.77 33.49
N LEU A 396 -15.85 -13.68 33.37
CA LEU A 396 -15.36 -13.19 32.08
C LEU A 396 -14.03 -12.45 32.21
N ARG A 397 -13.32 -12.36 31.09
CA ARG A 397 -12.13 -11.53 30.93
C ARG A 397 -12.39 -10.43 29.92
N LEU A 398 -11.98 -9.21 30.26
CA LEU A 398 -11.91 -8.09 29.34
C LEU A 398 -10.46 -7.88 28.91
N LEU A 399 -10.24 -7.77 27.61
CA LEU A 399 -9.01 -7.27 26.99
C LEU A 399 -9.33 -5.93 26.36
N MET A 400 -8.66 -4.86 26.78
CA MET A 400 -9.00 -3.50 26.35
C MET A 400 -7.81 -2.89 25.63
N LEU A 401 -7.95 -2.73 24.31
CA LEU A 401 -6.91 -2.14 23.49
C LEU A 401 -6.83 -0.62 23.75
N ASP A 402 -5.66 -0.03 23.51
CA ASP A 402 -5.43 1.40 23.66
C ASP A 402 -5.75 2.23 22.40
N ARG A 403 -6.08 1.55 21.30
CA ARG A 403 -6.49 2.12 20.01
C ARG A 403 -7.33 1.13 19.22
N ASN A 404 -8.10 1.62 18.26
CA ASN A 404 -8.82 0.78 17.30
C ASN A 404 -7.84 0.11 16.32
N MET A 405 -7.76 -1.21 16.40
CA MET A 405 -6.90 -2.07 15.60
C MET A 405 -7.68 -2.75 14.46
N GLY A 406 -8.99 -2.93 14.60
CA GLY A 406 -9.84 -3.68 13.68
C GLY A 406 -10.12 -5.10 14.17
N PHE A 407 -11.07 -5.75 13.53
CA PHE A 407 -11.56 -7.08 13.87
C PHE A 407 -10.45 -8.14 13.91
N ALA A 408 -9.66 -8.27 12.85
CA ALA A 408 -8.59 -9.27 12.78
C ALA A 408 -7.55 -9.11 13.91
N PRO A 409 -6.90 -7.94 14.10
CA PRO A 409 -5.98 -7.74 15.23
C PRO A 409 -6.63 -7.91 16.60
N ALA A 410 -7.87 -7.47 16.81
CA ALA A 410 -8.56 -7.60 18.09
C ALA A 410 -8.78 -9.08 18.46
N ASN A 411 -9.23 -9.89 17.49
CA ASN A 411 -9.35 -11.34 17.66
C ASN A 411 -7.98 -12.01 17.88
N ASN A 412 -6.94 -11.60 17.15
CA ASN A 412 -5.58 -12.13 17.32
C ASN A 412 -5.00 -11.83 18.70
N VAL A 413 -5.28 -10.65 19.27
CA VAL A 413 -4.90 -10.33 20.66
C VAL A 413 -5.59 -11.27 21.63
N ALA A 414 -6.88 -11.57 21.43
CA ALA A 414 -7.59 -12.53 22.28
C ALA A 414 -7.13 -13.98 22.09
N LEU A 415 -6.83 -14.39 20.86
CA LEU A 415 -6.23 -15.69 20.55
C LEU A 415 -5.00 -15.94 21.42
N ALA A 416 -4.12 -14.94 21.55
CA ALA A 416 -2.92 -15.03 22.39
C ALA A 416 -3.20 -15.15 23.91
N HIS A 417 -4.43 -14.86 24.37
CA HIS A 417 -4.85 -14.97 25.77
C HIS A 417 -5.77 -16.18 26.03
N ALA A 418 -6.23 -16.85 24.97
CA ALA A 418 -7.11 -17.99 25.03
C ALA A 418 -6.36 -19.24 25.54
N ARG A 419 -7.02 -20.04 26.37
CA ARG A 419 -6.48 -21.29 26.94
C ARG A 419 -7.21 -22.54 26.47
N GLY A 420 -8.40 -22.39 25.88
CA GLY A 420 -9.22 -23.51 25.39
C GLY A 420 -8.58 -24.25 24.22
N ASP A 421 -8.87 -25.53 24.11
CA ASP A 421 -8.45 -26.35 22.98
C ASP A 421 -9.22 -25.98 21.69
N PHE A 422 -10.42 -25.45 21.85
CA PHE A 422 -11.26 -24.91 20.78
C PHE A 422 -11.52 -23.43 20.99
N LEU A 423 -11.37 -22.67 19.92
CA LEU A 423 -11.68 -21.25 19.88
C LEU A 423 -13.01 -21.05 19.19
N CYS A 424 -13.86 -20.18 19.74
CA CYS A 424 -15.05 -19.69 19.09
C CYS A 424 -14.92 -18.19 18.89
N PHE A 425 -14.65 -17.77 17.65
CA PHE A 425 -14.75 -16.36 17.27
C PHE A 425 -16.21 -16.03 17.07
N MET A 426 -16.71 -15.01 17.76
CA MET A 426 -18.14 -14.72 17.81
C MET A 426 -18.39 -13.21 17.86
N ASN A 427 -19.28 -12.71 17.02
CA ASN A 427 -19.73 -11.31 17.10
C ASN A 427 -20.59 -11.08 18.35
N SER A 428 -20.56 -9.86 18.88
CA SER A 428 -21.31 -9.50 20.10
C SER A 428 -22.83 -9.59 19.93
N ASP A 429 -23.34 -9.41 18.70
CA ASP A 429 -24.76 -9.43 18.35
C ASP A 429 -25.23 -10.78 17.80
N VAL A 430 -24.55 -11.87 18.19
CA VAL A 430 -24.93 -13.25 17.88
C VAL A 430 -25.46 -13.95 19.14
N PHE A 431 -26.55 -14.68 18.99
CA PHE A 431 -27.31 -15.28 20.09
C PHE A 431 -27.72 -16.72 19.79
N PRO A 432 -27.38 -17.70 20.64
CA PRO A 432 -27.77 -19.09 20.46
C PRO A 432 -29.22 -19.37 20.87
N ASP A 433 -29.91 -20.18 20.06
CA ASP A 433 -31.32 -20.55 20.27
C ASP A 433 -31.48 -21.54 21.43
N ALA A 434 -30.48 -22.39 21.63
CA ALA A 434 -30.54 -23.53 22.53
C ALA A 434 -29.20 -23.75 23.27
N PRO A 435 -29.23 -24.37 24.46
CA PRO A 435 -28.02 -24.78 25.16
C PRO A 435 -27.24 -25.86 24.41
N GLY A 436 -25.96 -26.04 24.76
CA GLY A 436 -25.11 -27.09 24.19
C GLY A 436 -24.60 -26.85 22.76
N TRP A 437 -24.94 -25.71 22.15
CA TRP A 437 -24.55 -25.32 20.78
C TRP A 437 -23.02 -25.38 20.56
N LEU A 438 -22.22 -24.84 21.49
CA LEU A 438 -20.76 -24.79 21.37
C LEU A 438 -20.13 -26.18 21.47
N ALA A 439 -20.64 -26.99 22.40
CA ALA A 439 -20.22 -28.38 22.56
C ALA A 439 -20.57 -29.22 21.33
N ALA A 440 -21.71 -28.96 20.68
CA ALA A 440 -22.10 -29.62 19.43
C ALA A 440 -21.13 -29.28 18.28
N LEU A 441 -20.79 -27.99 18.11
CA LEU A 441 -19.83 -27.55 17.08
C LEU A 441 -18.44 -28.14 17.32
N SER A 442 -17.88 -28.03 18.54
CA SER A 442 -16.55 -28.60 18.83
C SER A 442 -16.49 -30.12 18.65
N ARG A 443 -17.58 -30.85 18.94
CA ARG A 443 -17.66 -32.30 18.68
C ARG A 443 -17.54 -32.62 17.19
N ARG A 444 -18.07 -31.80 16.29
CA ARG A 444 -17.87 -32.01 14.84
C ARG A 444 -16.39 -31.99 14.46
N LEU A 445 -15.63 -31.05 15.00
CA LEU A 445 -14.19 -30.99 14.77
C LEU A 445 -13.50 -32.23 15.34
N GLU A 446 -13.88 -32.69 16.54
CA GLU A 446 -13.32 -33.89 17.17
C GLU A 446 -13.58 -35.17 16.38
N ASP A 447 -14.82 -35.35 15.94
CA ASP A 447 -15.28 -36.54 15.23
C ASP A 447 -14.66 -36.64 13.81
N ASP A 448 -14.35 -35.50 13.18
CA ASP A 448 -13.75 -35.44 11.85
C ASP A 448 -12.46 -34.60 11.83
N PRO A 449 -11.28 -35.24 11.88
CA PRO A 449 -9.99 -34.57 11.73
C PRO A 449 -9.80 -33.84 10.39
N GLY A 450 -10.61 -34.13 9.38
CA GLY A 450 -10.60 -33.43 8.10
C GLY A 450 -11.29 -32.06 8.15
N LEU A 451 -12.02 -31.73 9.21
CA LEU A 451 -12.59 -30.40 9.43
C LEU A 451 -11.59 -29.48 10.13
N GLY A 452 -11.28 -28.37 9.48
CA GLY A 452 -10.48 -27.30 10.07
C GLY A 452 -11.31 -26.28 10.84
N ALA A 453 -12.49 -25.93 10.32
CA ALA A 453 -13.40 -24.99 10.98
C ALA A 453 -14.88 -25.36 10.78
N VAL A 454 -15.70 -25.08 11.79
CA VAL A 454 -17.14 -25.31 11.74
C VAL A 454 -17.92 -24.13 12.31
N GLY A 455 -18.99 -23.73 11.62
CA GLY A 455 -19.91 -22.67 12.07
C GLY A 455 -21.34 -23.20 12.25
N PRO A 456 -22.20 -22.49 12.98
CA PRO A 456 -23.63 -22.78 13.03
C PRO A 456 -24.36 -22.20 11.81
N LEU A 457 -25.60 -22.62 11.62
CA LEU A 457 -26.53 -21.89 10.76
C LEU A 457 -26.89 -20.56 11.43
N LEU A 458 -26.58 -19.44 10.78
CA LEU A 458 -26.99 -18.11 11.25
C LEU A 458 -28.31 -17.71 10.61
N LEU A 459 -29.23 -17.25 11.44
CA LEU A 459 -30.57 -16.83 11.04
C LEU A 459 -30.77 -15.33 11.27
N PHE A 460 -31.59 -14.74 10.40
CA PHE A 460 -32.23 -13.46 10.68
C PHE A 460 -33.36 -13.61 11.69
N GLU A 461 -33.81 -12.48 12.25
CA GLU A 461 -34.94 -12.41 13.19
C GLU A 461 -36.26 -13.02 12.66
N ASN A 462 -36.44 -13.05 11.35
CA ASN A 462 -37.60 -13.67 10.71
C ASN A 462 -37.42 -15.19 10.44
N GLY A 463 -36.34 -15.78 10.92
CA GLY A 463 -36.01 -17.20 10.74
C GLY A 463 -35.48 -17.59 9.35
N SER A 464 -35.28 -16.63 8.45
CA SER A 464 -34.60 -16.88 7.16
C SER A 464 -33.09 -17.01 7.34
N VAL A 465 -32.44 -17.73 6.43
CA VAL A 465 -30.99 -17.94 6.43
C VAL A 465 -30.28 -16.60 6.29
N GLN A 466 -29.35 -16.32 7.19
CA GLN A 466 -28.38 -15.25 7.02
C GLN A 466 -27.03 -15.81 6.51
N HIS A 467 -26.58 -16.93 7.07
CA HIS A 467 -25.35 -17.60 6.66
C HIS A 467 -25.46 -19.12 6.80
N GLN A 468 -25.03 -19.82 5.75
CA GLN A 468 -25.01 -21.29 5.63
C GLN A 468 -23.76 -21.72 4.83
N GLY A 469 -22.65 -21.01 5.00
CA GLY A 469 -21.49 -21.08 4.12
C GLY A 469 -21.46 -19.93 3.12
N MET A 470 -20.28 -19.74 2.52
CA MET A 470 -20.00 -18.79 1.46
C MET A 470 -19.59 -19.54 0.19
N ASP A 471 -19.96 -18.97 -0.96
CA ASP A 471 -19.36 -19.29 -2.25
C ASP A 471 -18.49 -18.11 -2.70
N PHE A 472 -17.77 -18.26 -3.80
CA PHE A 472 -16.98 -17.18 -4.38
C PHE A 472 -17.46 -16.89 -5.80
N GLU A 473 -17.76 -15.63 -6.07
CA GLU A 473 -18.26 -15.16 -7.36
C GLU A 473 -17.37 -14.03 -7.89
N ARG A 474 -17.13 -14.02 -9.20
CA ARG A 474 -16.51 -12.87 -9.86
C ARG A 474 -17.60 -11.88 -10.22
N LEU A 475 -17.45 -10.66 -9.75
CA LEU A 475 -18.40 -9.59 -9.99
C LEU A 475 -17.80 -8.60 -10.98
N ASP A 476 -18.35 -8.56 -12.19
CA ASP A 476 -17.86 -7.70 -13.29
C ASP A 476 -17.96 -6.21 -12.92
N GLU A 477 -19.00 -5.83 -12.18
CA GLU A 477 -19.18 -4.49 -11.64
C GLU A 477 -18.07 -4.10 -10.64
N PHE A 478 -17.34 -5.06 -10.08
CA PHE A 478 -16.22 -4.81 -9.18
C PHE A 478 -14.87 -5.18 -9.81
N GLY A 479 -14.73 -4.94 -11.12
CA GLY A 479 -13.48 -5.19 -11.84
C GLY A 479 -13.19 -6.67 -12.07
N GLY A 480 -14.23 -7.51 -12.06
CA GLY A 480 -14.12 -8.97 -12.19
C GLY A 480 -13.45 -9.63 -10.98
N TRP A 481 -13.37 -8.91 -9.85
CA TRP A 481 -12.77 -9.42 -8.62
C TRP A 481 -13.67 -10.47 -7.96
N MET A 482 -13.03 -11.37 -7.23
CA MET A 482 -13.70 -12.42 -6.50
C MET A 482 -14.22 -11.91 -5.15
N PHE A 483 -15.52 -12.09 -4.92
CA PHE A 483 -16.18 -11.76 -3.66
C PHE A 483 -16.73 -13.03 -2.99
N PRO A 484 -16.62 -13.14 -1.66
CA PRO A 484 -17.38 -14.12 -0.91
C PRO A 484 -18.87 -13.74 -0.96
N THR A 485 -19.72 -14.68 -1.36
CA THR A 485 -21.17 -14.48 -1.47
C THR A 485 -21.91 -15.44 -0.57
N HIS A 486 -23.00 -14.96 0.03
CA HIS A 486 -23.91 -15.79 0.82
C HIS A 486 -25.07 -16.22 -0.09
N SER A 487 -24.82 -17.17 -0.99
CA SER A 487 -25.74 -17.57 -2.08
C SER A 487 -27.14 -18.00 -1.61
N ARG A 488 -27.27 -18.43 -0.34
CA ARG A 488 -28.54 -18.86 0.28
C ARG A 488 -29.18 -17.82 1.20
N LYS A 489 -28.62 -16.61 1.30
CA LYS A 489 -29.13 -15.54 2.18
C LYS A 489 -30.57 -15.17 1.84
N GLY A 490 -31.42 -15.04 2.85
CA GLY A 490 -32.85 -14.76 2.73
C GLY A 490 -33.73 -15.98 2.40
N LEU A 491 -33.14 -17.15 2.13
CA LEU A 491 -33.91 -18.37 1.85
C LEU A 491 -34.35 -19.08 3.14
N LYS A 492 -35.14 -20.16 2.98
CA LYS A 492 -35.51 -21.03 4.11
C LYS A 492 -34.32 -21.90 4.55
N PRO A 493 -34.19 -22.18 5.85
CA PRO A 493 -33.22 -23.13 6.36
C PRO A 493 -33.26 -24.48 5.65
N PRO A 494 -32.09 -25.13 5.46
CA PRO A 494 -32.02 -26.46 4.85
C PRO A 494 -32.65 -27.50 5.77
N ALA A 495 -33.13 -28.59 5.18
CA ALA A 495 -33.68 -29.71 5.92
C ALA A 495 -32.58 -30.71 6.31
N GLY A 496 -32.63 -31.21 7.54
CA GLY A 496 -31.75 -32.29 8.03
C GLY A 496 -30.48 -31.81 8.75
N PRO A 497 -29.74 -32.74 9.39
CA PRO A 497 -28.60 -32.44 10.25
C PRO A 497 -27.23 -32.62 9.58
N ALA A 498 -27.19 -32.85 8.26
CA ALA A 498 -25.95 -33.11 7.53
C ALA A 498 -25.07 -31.87 7.48
N LEU A 499 -23.76 -32.04 7.66
CA LEU A 499 -22.80 -30.94 7.52
C LEU A 499 -22.83 -30.39 6.10
N LEU A 500 -22.71 -29.07 6.01
CA LEU A 500 -22.74 -28.33 4.75
C LEU A 500 -21.33 -27.82 4.50
N HIS A 501 -20.55 -28.56 3.72
CA HIS A 501 -19.20 -28.16 3.35
C HIS A 501 -19.24 -26.91 2.48
N SER A 502 -18.30 -26.00 2.72
CA SER A 502 -18.21 -24.72 2.04
C SER A 502 -16.75 -24.26 2.01
N PRO A 503 -16.33 -23.56 0.94
CA PRO A 503 -14.96 -23.05 0.87
C PRO A 503 -14.66 -21.98 1.95
N ALA A 504 -15.69 -21.30 2.47
CA ALA A 504 -15.54 -20.37 3.57
C ALA A 504 -16.80 -20.25 4.45
N ILE A 505 -16.61 -19.94 5.73
CA ILE A 505 -17.68 -19.64 6.68
C ILE A 505 -17.38 -18.32 7.39
N THR A 506 -18.41 -17.67 7.94
CA THR A 506 -18.23 -16.36 8.57
C THR A 506 -17.69 -16.45 9.99
N ALA A 507 -16.82 -15.52 10.37
CA ALA A 507 -16.37 -15.35 11.76
C ALA A 507 -17.39 -14.63 12.66
N ALA A 508 -18.62 -14.34 12.18
CA ALA A 508 -19.71 -13.97 13.07
C ALA A 508 -19.98 -15.08 14.10
N CYS A 509 -19.80 -16.35 13.74
CA CYS A 509 -19.59 -17.45 14.67
C CYS A 509 -18.82 -18.59 13.99
N LEU A 510 -17.54 -18.76 14.35
CA LEU A 510 -16.65 -19.77 13.78
C LEU A 510 -15.90 -20.50 14.89
N VAL A 511 -15.97 -21.83 14.88
CA VAL A 511 -15.23 -22.69 15.82
C VAL A 511 -14.06 -23.37 15.11
N ILE A 512 -12.87 -23.28 15.70
CA ILE A 512 -11.61 -23.82 15.18
C ILE A 512 -10.76 -24.39 16.32
N ARG A 513 -9.92 -25.38 16.02
CA ARG A 513 -8.91 -25.88 16.98
C ARG A 513 -7.89 -24.77 17.26
N ARG A 514 -7.58 -24.51 18.53
CA ARG A 514 -6.60 -23.47 18.91
C ARG A 514 -5.24 -23.71 18.24
N ALA A 515 -4.76 -24.95 18.24
CA ALA A 515 -3.49 -25.31 17.59
C ALA A 515 -3.46 -24.93 16.10
N LEU A 516 -4.58 -25.15 15.38
CA LEU A 516 -4.68 -24.78 13.96
C LEU A 516 -4.72 -23.25 13.78
N ALA A 517 -5.47 -22.54 14.64
CA ALA A 517 -5.49 -21.07 14.59
C ALA A 517 -4.11 -20.47 14.90
N GLU A 518 -3.36 -21.04 15.84
CA GLU A 518 -1.98 -20.66 16.17
C GLU A 518 -1.02 -20.97 15.01
N GLU A 519 -1.13 -22.15 14.39
CA GLU A 519 -0.35 -22.55 13.20
C GLU A 519 -0.56 -21.58 12.02
N LEU A 520 -1.81 -21.18 11.80
CA LEU A 520 -2.18 -20.21 10.77
C LEU A 520 -1.79 -18.77 11.14
N GLY A 521 -1.40 -18.49 12.38
CA GLY A 521 -1.12 -17.13 12.86
C GLY A 521 -2.37 -16.27 13.07
N GLY A 522 -3.55 -16.88 13.21
CA GLY A 522 -4.82 -16.19 13.38
C GLY A 522 -5.38 -15.58 12.09
N PHE A 523 -6.16 -14.51 12.23
CA PHE A 523 -6.70 -13.73 11.11
C PHE A 523 -5.60 -12.88 10.46
N ASP A 524 -5.68 -12.66 9.15
CA ASP A 524 -4.74 -11.76 8.48
C ASP A 524 -5.06 -10.30 8.76
N GLU A 525 -4.08 -9.55 9.25
CA GLU A 525 -4.25 -8.15 9.66
C GLU A 525 -4.10 -7.16 8.49
N ALA A 526 -3.81 -7.63 7.27
CA ALA A 526 -3.73 -6.81 6.07
C ALA A 526 -5.08 -6.18 5.69
N TYR A 527 -6.19 -6.82 6.07
CA TYR A 527 -7.54 -6.31 5.91
C TYR A 527 -7.79 -5.15 6.88
N VAL A 528 -8.22 -4.00 6.33
CA VAL A 528 -8.40 -2.78 7.12
C VAL A 528 -9.73 -2.87 7.86
N ILE A 529 -9.67 -2.83 9.20
CA ILE A 529 -10.81 -2.80 10.15
C ILE A 529 -11.72 -4.04 10.14
N GLY A 530 -12.12 -4.57 8.99
CA GLY A 530 -12.92 -5.79 8.84
C GLY A 530 -13.37 -5.99 7.38
N ASP A 531 -14.12 -7.07 7.13
CA ASP A 531 -14.44 -7.64 5.82
C ASP A 531 -13.28 -8.47 5.23
N PHE A 532 -13.61 -9.69 4.75
CA PHE A 532 -12.74 -10.68 4.08
C PHE A 532 -11.74 -11.44 4.96
N GLU A 533 -11.52 -11.06 6.22
CA GLU A 533 -10.59 -11.78 7.09
C GLU A 533 -11.04 -13.21 7.43
N ASP A 534 -12.35 -13.45 7.48
CA ASP A 534 -12.92 -14.76 7.78
C ASP A 534 -12.85 -15.71 6.58
N SER A 535 -13.17 -15.22 5.38
CA SER A 535 -13.00 -15.96 4.13
C SER A 535 -11.53 -16.28 3.87
N ASP A 536 -10.62 -15.34 4.14
CA ASP A 536 -9.17 -15.56 4.04
C ASP A 536 -8.67 -16.66 4.98
N LEU A 537 -9.10 -16.65 6.24
CA LEU A 537 -8.76 -17.70 7.20
C LEU A 537 -9.24 -19.06 6.70
N CYS A 538 -10.48 -19.16 6.20
CA CYS A 538 -11.02 -20.41 5.68
C CYS A 538 -10.28 -20.92 4.42
N LEU A 539 -9.88 -20.03 3.52
CA LEU A 539 -9.08 -20.40 2.35
C LEU A 539 -7.69 -20.90 2.76
N ARG A 540 -7.07 -20.32 3.80
CA ARG A 540 -5.81 -20.84 4.37
C ARG A 540 -5.99 -22.20 5.04
N VAL A 541 -7.10 -22.43 5.73
CA VAL A 541 -7.48 -23.77 6.23
C VAL A 541 -7.56 -24.75 5.05
N GLY A 542 -8.19 -24.35 3.95
CA GLY A 542 -8.27 -25.14 2.71
C GLY A 542 -6.92 -25.47 2.09
N GLN A 543 -5.94 -24.56 2.13
CA GLN A 543 -4.57 -24.81 1.66
C GLN A 543 -3.85 -25.92 2.42
N LEU A 544 -4.26 -26.21 3.67
CA LEU A 544 -3.76 -27.32 4.47
C LEU A 544 -4.51 -28.64 4.19
N GLY A 545 -5.42 -28.66 3.21
CA GLY A 545 -6.24 -29.83 2.87
C GLY A 545 -7.41 -30.09 3.82
N LEU A 546 -7.73 -29.13 4.69
CA LEU A 546 -8.82 -29.22 5.65
C LEU A 546 -10.09 -28.54 5.11
N ALA A 547 -11.26 -29.01 5.52
CA ALA A 547 -12.53 -28.47 5.08
C ALA A 547 -13.14 -27.50 6.11
N CYS A 548 -13.88 -26.51 5.61
CA CYS A 548 -14.80 -25.71 6.41
C CYS A 548 -16.24 -26.21 6.21
N ALA A 549 -17.06 -26.15 7.25
CA ALA A 549 -18.45 -26.60 7.17
C ALA A 549 -19.39 -25.80 8.08
N VAL A 550 -20.68 -25.82 7.74
CA VAL A 550 -21.76 -25.37 8.63
C VAL A 550 -22.53 -26.58 9.16
N ASP A 551 -22.81 -26.59 10.47
CA ASP A 551 -23.75 -27.53 11.07
C ASP A 551 -25.17 -26.93 11.13
N PRO A 552 -26.11 -27.35 10.26
CA PRO A 552 -27.45 -26.80 10.22
C PRO A 552 -28.33 -27.21 11.42
N SER A 553 -27.89 -28.17 12.23
CA SER A 553 -28.57 -28.54 13.48
C SER A 553 -28.30 -27.56 14.61
N VAL A 554 -27.24 -26.74 14.52
CA VAL A 554 -26.92 -25.68 15.48
C VAL A 554 -27.37 -24.33 14.91
N ARG A 555 -28.29 -23.66 15.60
CA ARG A 555 -28.93 -22.42 15.12
C ARG A 555 -28.69 -21.26 16.08
N LEU A 556 -28.19 -20.15 15.53
CA LEU A 556 -27.96 -18.89 16.22
C LEU A 556 -28.61 -17.76 15.41
N HIS A 557 -29.11 -16.74 16.09
CA HIS A 557 -29.56 -15.49 15.47
C HIS A 557 -28.42 -14.47 15.46
N HIS A 558 -28.23 -13.77 14.34
CA HIS A 558 -27.27 -12.67 14.24
C HIS A 558 -28.01 -11.41 13.78
N LEU A 559 -27.92 -10.32 14.55
CA LEU A 559 -28.72 -9.12 14.30
C LEU A 559 -28.17 -8.20 13.19
N GLU A 560 -27.08 -8.61 12.52
CA GLU A 560 -26.37 -8.00 11.38
C GLU A 560 -26.23 -6.46 11.40
N ARG A 561 -24.99 -5.98 11.51
CA ARG A 561 -24.62 -4.54 11.49
C ARG A 561 -25.27 -3.71 12.60
N ARG A 562 -25.85 -4.33 13.62
CA ARG A 562 -26.39 -3.61 14.80
C ARG A 562 -25.30 -3.23 15.79
N SER A 563 -24.13 -3.87 15.71
CA SER A 563 -22.92 -3.53 16.47
C SER A 563 -22.18 -2.29 15.94
N GLN A 564 -22.35 -1.95 14.66
CA GLN A 564 -21.73 -0.77 14.02
C GLN A 564 -22.77 0.35 13.81
N VAL A 565 -22.71 1.41 14.62
CA VAL A 565 -23.61 2.57 14.47
C VAL A 565 -22.97 3.64 13.58
N GLY A 566 -23.68 4.12 12.56
CA GLY A 566 -23.31 5.31 11.78
C GLY A 566 -23.82 5.29 10.34
N ALA A 567 -23.99 6.47 9.73
CA ALA A 567 -24.38 6.61 8.32
C ALA A 567 -23.41 5.87 7.37
N ALA A 568 -23.88 5.52 6.16
CA ALA A 568 -23.01 5.02 5.11
C ALA A 568 -21.96 6.09 4.77
N GLN A 569 -20.73 5.89 5.25
CA GLN A 569 -19.61 6.79 4.98
C GLN A 569 -18.86 6.26 3.75
N ARG A 570 -18.61 7.13 2.76
CA ARG A 570 -17.94 6.80 1.48
C ARG A 570 -16.68 5.95 1.64
N TRP A 571 -15.85 6.26 2.63
CA TRP A 571 -14.63 5.49 2.89
C TRP A 571 -14.88 4.02 3.26
N ARG A 572 -16.03 3.66 3.84
CA ARG A 572 -16.34 2.28 4.22
C ARG A 572 -16.52 1.39 2.99
N MET A 573 -17.24 1.89 1.97
CA MET A 573 -17.37 1.15 0.70
C MET A 573 -15.99 0.96 0.05
N ASN A 574 -15.21 2.04 -0.05
CA ASN A 574 -13.87 1.97 -0.62
C ASN A 574 -12.91 1.09 0.22
N MET A 575 -13.12 0.97 1.53
CA MET A 575 -12.41 0.03 2.39
C MET A 575 -12.77 -1.42 2.07
N THR A 576 -14.05 -1.75 1.93
CA THR A 576 -14.49 -3.09 1.48
C THR A 576 -13.88 -3.41 0.11
N LEU A 577 -13.84 -2.44 -0.82
CA LEU A 577 -13.19 -2.62 -2.14
C LEU A 577 -11.67 -2.79 -2.03
N TYR A 578 -10.99 -2.05 -1.15
CA TYR A 578 -9.57 -2.27 -0.86
C TYR A 578 -9.31 -3.68 -0.31
N ASN A 579 -10.17 -4.16 0.59
CA ASN A 579 -10.08 -5.49 1.18
C ASN A 579 -10.36 -6.56 0.11
N ALA A 580 -11.33 -6.34 -0.78
CA ALA A 580 -11.58 -7.19 -1.95
C ALA A 580 -10.38 -7.24 -2.90
N TRP A 581 -9.77 -6.09 -3.21
CA TRP A 581 -8.54 -6.00 -4.01
C TRP A 581 -7.39 -6.77 -3.36
N THR A 582 -7.21 -6.64 -2.04
CA THR A 582 -6.20 -7.38 -1.27
C THR A 582 -6.47 -8.89 -1.33
N HIS A 583 -7.71 -9.32 -1.13
CA HIS A 583 -8.14 -10.71 -1.19
C HIS A 583 -7.93 -11.30 -2.59
N GLN A 584 -8.34 -10.57 -3.64
CA GLN A 584 -8.13 -10.93 -5.05
C GLN A 584 -6.65 -11.12 -5.36
N GLY A 585 -5.79 -10.19 -4.95
CA GLY A 585 -4.35 -10.27 -5.18
C GLY A 585 -3.71 -11.49 -4.51
N ARG A 586 -4.18 -11.86 -3.31
CA ARG A 586 -3.65 -13.02 -2.57
C ARG A 586 -4.06 -14.36 -3.17
N TRP A 587 -5.35 -14.53 -3.46
CA TRP A 587 -5.90 -15.84 -3.80
C TRP A 587 -5.94 -16.13 -5.29
N MET A 588 -5.85 -15.09 -6.14
CA MET A 588 -6.02 -15.20 -7.59
C MET A 588 -4.88 -14.56 -8.38
N GLY A 589 -3.83 -14.06 -7.72
CA GLY A 589 -2.68 -13.36 -8.32
C GLY A 589 -1.76 -14.23 -9.18
N GLY A 590 -2.02 -15.53 -9.34
CA GLY A 590 -1.21 -16.46 -10.14
C GLY A 590 -1.41 -16.41 -11.66
N ALA A 591 -2.10 -15.40 -12.20
CA ALA A 591 -2.32 -15.24 -13.64
C ALA A 591 -2.16 -13.76 -14.06
N ARG A 592 -0.94 -13.24 -13.92
CA ARG A 592 -0.45 -12.10 -14.70
C ARG A 592 0.96 -12.49 -15.17
N GLY A 593 0.99 -13.32 -16.22
CA GLY A 593 2.18 -13.56 -17.03
C GLY A 593 2.09 -12.75 -18.31
#